data_AF-A0A4Q3VLG4-F1
#
_entry.id   AF-A0A4Q3VLG4-F1
#
_cell.length_a   1.000
_cell.length_b   1.000
_cell.length_c   1.000
_cell.angle_alpha   90.00
_cell.angle_beta   90.00
_cell.angle_gamma   90.00
#
_symmetry.space_group_name_H-M   'P 1'
#
loop_
_entity.id
_entity.type
_entity.pdbx_description
1 polymer ?
#
loop_
_entity_poly.entity_id
_entity_poly.type
_entity_poly.pdbx_seq_one_letter_code
_entity_poly.pdbx_strand_id
1 'polypeptide(L)'
;GAVERETLRAAEEAGPEGLVVIEGQGSLAHPGSTATLPLLRGSCPTHLILCMRAGQRTIRSMEHIKIPPLGDLCRLYEDLGAGAGAFPRPTTVAVAVNTADLDEAEAERVVKSIEDELGLPAVDPVRHGAERLVAAAMA
;
A
#
# COMPACT_ATOMS: atom_id res chain seq x y z
N GLY A 1 -4.70 -9.27 -19.35
CA GLY A 1 -5.82 -8.82 -18.48
C GLY A 1 -6.17 -7.36 -18.77
N ALA A 2 -7.29 -6.83 -18.24
CA ALA A 2 -7.60 -5.39 -18.39
C ALA A 2 -6.53 -4.51 -17.69
N VAL A 3 -6.18 -4.84 -16.45
CA VAL A 3 -5.13 -4.14 -15.68
C VAL A 3 -3.78 -4.19 -16.40
N GLU A 4 -3.40 -5.34 -16.95
CA GLU A 4 -2.15 -5.50 -17.71
C GLU A 4 -2.07 -4.56 -18.91
N ARG A 5 -3.14 -4.47 -19.71
CA ARG A 5 -3.17 -3.56 -20.87
C ARG A 5 -3.00 -2.10 -20.46
N GLU A 6 -3.73 -1.67 -19.43
CA GLU A 6 -3.62 -0.28 -18.96
C GLU A 6 -2.27 -0.01 -18.31
N THR A 7 -1.67 -0.98 -17.61
CA THR A 7 -0.34 -0.84 -17.02
C THR A 7 0.73 -0.69 -18.10
N LEU A 8 0.69 -1.52 -19.15
CA LEU A 8 1.63 -1.44 -20.26
C LEU A 8 1.50 -0.12 -21.01
N ARG A 9 0.26 0.31 -21.29
CA ARG A 9 0.00 1.61 -21.91
C ARG A 9 0.56 2.76 -21.07
N ALA A 10 0.27 2.77 -19.77
CA ALA A 10 0.77 3.80 -18.86
C ALA A 10 2.31 3.79 -18.79
N ALA A 11 2.93 2.62 -18.82
CA ALA A 11 4.39 2.50 -18.84
C ALA A 11 5.01 3.04 -20.14
N GLU A 12 4.39 2.79 -21.30
CA GLU A 12 4.82 3.38 -22.57
C GLU A 12 4.72 4.92 -22.55
N GLU A 13 3.63 5.46 -22.00
CA GLU A 13 3.42 6.91 -21.86
C GLU A 13 4.40 7.54 -20.85
N ALA A 14 4.73 6.85 -19.76
CA ALA A 14 5.64 7.34 -18.73
C ALA A 14 7.12 7.27 -19.15
N GLY A 15 7.49 6.34 -20.04
CA GLY A 15 8.85 6.14 -20.51
C GLY A 15 9.75 5.40 -19.50
N PRO A 16 11.04 5.20 -19.82
CA PRO A 16 11.94 4.33 -19.05
C PRO A 16 12.24 4.82 -17.63
N GLU A 17 12.19 6.14 -17.41
CA GLU A 17 12.40 6.78 -16.09
C GLU A 17 11.07 7.14 -15.40
N GLY A 18 9.96 6.69 -15.98
CA GLY A 18 8.61 7.06 -15.56
C GLY A 18 8.10 6.22 -14.39
N LEU A 19 7.34 6.86 -13.50
CA LEU A 19 6.63 6.19 -12.41
C LEU A 19 5.16 6.01 -12.78
N VAL A 20 4.69 4.76 -12.83
CA VAL A 20 3.26 4.43 -12.98
C VAL A 20 2.65 4.15 -11.61
N VAL A 21 1.71 4.99 -11.20
CA VAL A 21 0.97 4.81 -9.94
C VAL A 21 -0.37 4.15 -10.25
N ILE A 22 -0.56 2.94 -9.73
CA ILE A 22 -1.81 2.18 -9.88
C ILE A 22 -2.69 2.44 -8.66
N GLU A 23 -3.91 2.92 -8.88
CA GLU A 23 -4.89 3.09 -7.81
C GLU A 23 -5.25 1.73 -7.19
N GLY A 24 -5.02 1.59 -5.88
CA GLY A 24 -5.38 0.38 -5.14
C GLY A 24 -6.89 0.24 -4.98
N GLN A 25 -7.38 -1.01 -5.01
CA GLN A 25 -8.78 -1.33 -4.77
C GLN A 25 -8.91 -2.48 -3.77
N GLY A 26 -9.82 -2.30 -2.82
CA GLY A 26 -10.13 -3.33 -1.83
C GLY A 26 -9.05 -3.57 -0.79
N SER A 27 -9.12 -4.71 -0.12
CA SER A 27 -8.12 -5.17 0.84
C SER A 27 -8.23 -6.68 1.00
N LEU A 28 -7.10 -7.39 1.01
CA LEU A 28 -7.08 -8.84 1.24
C LEU A 28 -7.53 -9.22 2.65
N ALA A 29 -7.55 -8.28 3.59
CA ALA A 29 -8.12 -8.49 4.92
C ALA A 29 -9.66 -8.33 4.95
N HIS A 30 -10.26 -7.78 3.89
CA HIS A 30 -11.71 -7.62 3.80
C HIS A 30 -12.35 -8.84 3.11
N PRO A 31 -13.26 -9.58 3.76
CA PRO A 31 -13.74 -10.88 3.27
C PRO A 31 -14.56 -10.78 1.96
N GLY A 32 -15.23 -9.65 1.73
CA GLY A 32 -15.97 -9.38 0.50
C GLY A 32 -15.13 -8.77 -0.62
N SER A 33 -13.82 -8.61 -0.44
CA SER A 33 -12.97 -7.93 -1.42
C SER A 33 -12.28 -8.93 -2.34
N THR A 34 -12.34 -8.67 -3.65
CA THR A 34 -11.68 -9.48 -4.68
C THR A 34 -10.75 -8.67 -5.57
N ALA A 35 -10.81 -7.33 -5.49
CA ALA A 35 -10.20 -6.44 -6.46
C ALA A 35 -8.66 -6.37 -6.37
N THR A 36 -8.07 -6.64 -5.21
CA THR A 36 -6.62 -6.48 -5.03
C THR A 36 -5.80 -7.52 -5.80
N LEU A 37 -6.27 -8.77 -5.88
CA LEU A 37 -5.55 -9.83 -6.58
C LEU A 37 -5.38 -9.58 -8.10
N PRO A 38 -6.43 -9.23 -8.88
CA PRO A 38 -6.25 -8.92 -10.29
C PRO A 38 -5.41 -7.64 -10.51
N LEU A 39 -5.39 -6.70 -9.56
CA LEU A 39 -4.45 -5.56 -9.61
C LEU A 39 -3.01 -6.05 -9.49
N LEU A 40 -2.66 -6.76 -8.42
CA LEU A 40 -1.31 -7.30 -8.22
C LEU A 40 -0.82 -8.14 -9.41
N ARG A 41 -1.71 -8.95 -10.00
CA ARG A 41 -1.39 -9.81 -11.15
C ARG A 41 -1.25 -9.04 -12.45
N GLY A 42 -2.11 -8.06 -12.69
CA GLY A 42 -2.11 -7.31 -13.94
C GLY A 42 -1.01 -6.26 -13.98
N SER A 43 -0.70 -5.64 -12.84
CA SER A 43 0.31 -4.58 -12.79
C SER A 43 1.72 -5.09 -12.51
N CYS A 44 1.87 -6.31 -11.96
CA CYS A 44 3.17 -6.87 -11.56
C CYS A 44 4.06 -5.81 -10.87
N PRO A 45 3.59 -5.22 -9.75
CA PRO A 45 4.22 -4.03 -9.20
C PRO A 45 5.65 -4.33 -8.74
N THR A 46 6.52 -3.33 -8.83
CA THR A 46 7.87 -3.36 -8.24
C THR A 46 7.84 -2.99 -6.76
N HIS A 47 7.04 -1.98 -6.43
CA HIS A 47 6.90 -1.42 -5.10
C HIS A 47 5.43 -1.37 -4.66
N LEU A 48 5.21 -1.42 -3.36
CA LEU A 48 3.90 -1.27 -2.72
C LEU A 48 3.96 -0.14 -1.69
N ILE A 49 2.86 0.61 -1.60
CA ILE A 49 2.61 1.54 -0.51
C ILE A 49 1.41 1.01 0.25
N LEU A 50 1.58 0.71 1.54
CA LEU A 50 0.48 0.23 2.38
C LEU A 50 -0.36 1.41 2.82
N CYS A 51 -1.63 1.45 2.42
CA CYS A 51 -2.58 2.46 2.89
C CYS A 51 -3.34 1.96 4.12
N MET A 52 -3.42 2.78 5.16
CA MET A 52 -4.16 2.46 6.37
C MET A 52 -4.82 3.69 6.99
N ARG A 53 -5.71 3.46 7.96
CA ARG A 53 -6.28 4.50 8.81
C ARG A 53 -5.80 4.34 10.24
N ALA A 54 -5.32 5.43 10.82
CA ALA A 54 -4.86 5.47 12.19
C ALA A 54 -5.96 5.00 13.16
N GLY A 55 -5.58 4.16 14.13
CA GLY A 55 -6.49 3.65 15.16
C GLY A 55 -7.50 2.59 14.68
N GLN A 56 -7.58 2.26 13.38
CA GLN A 56 -8.49 1.24 12.89
C GLN A 56 -7.97 -0.17 13.22
N ARG A 57 -8.75 -0.95 13.98
CA ARG A 57 -8.36 -2.31 14.43
C ARG A 57 -9.14 -3.44 13.78
N THR A 58 -10.25 -3.12 13.11
CA THR A 58 -11.18 -4.07 12.50
C THR A 58 -11.63 -3.58 11.14
N ILE A 59 -12.16 -4.48 10.32
CA ILE A 59 -12.77 -4.13 9.05
C ILE A 59 -14.03 -3.32 9.32
N ARG A 60 -14.18 -2.18 8.63
CA ARG A 60 -15.35 -1.30 8.77
C ARG A 60 -16.62 -2.13 8.52
N SER A 61 -17.59 -2.05 9.42
CA SER A 61 -18.85 -2.84 9.45
C SER A 61 -18.73 -4.33 9.83
N MET A 62 -17.53 -4.82 10.17
CA MET A 62 -17.28 -6.22 10.54
C MET A 62 -16.32 -6.30 11.74
N GLU A 63 -16.81 -5.92 12.93
CA GLU A 63 -16.00 -5.81 14.15
C GLU A 63 -15.33 -7.12 14.61
N HIS A 64 -15.86 -8.27 14.19
CA HIS A 64 -15.28 -9.57 14.49
C HIS A 64 -14.04 -9.90 13.63
N ILE A 65 -13.79 -9.14 12.56
CA ILE A 65 -12.64 -9.33 11.66
C ILE A 65 -11.59 -8.29 12.01
N LYS A 66 -10.51 -8.75 12.63
CA LYS A 66 -9.38 -7.91 13.03
C LYS A 66 -8.48 -7.61 11.84
N ILE A 67 -7.96 -6.40 11.80
CA ILE A 67 -6.85 -6.05 10.91
C ILE A 67 -5.59 -6.72 11.48
N PRO A 68 -4.84 -7.52 10.69
CA PRO A 68 -3.60 -8.12 11.14
C PRO A 68 -2.53 -7.06 11.49
N PRO A 69 -1.45 -7.45 12.18
CA PRO A 69 -0.26 -6.59 12.32
C PRO A 69 0.22 -6.08 10.97
N LEU A 70 0.76 -4.86 10.93
CA LEU A 70 1.11 -4.21 9.66
C LEU A 70 2.21 -4.98 8.91
N GLY A 71 3.21 -5.49 9.63
CA GLY A 71 4.26 -6.32 9.03
C GLY A 71 3.72 -7.60 8.39
N ASP A 72 2.68 -8.20 8.96
CA ASP A 72 2.03 -9.39 8.40
C ASP A 72 1.24 -9.04 7.15
N LEU A 73 0.58 -7.87 7.12
CA LEU A 73 -0.09 -7.37 5.92
C LEU A 73 0.90 -7.10 4.79
N CYS A 74 2.03 -6.43 5.07
CA CYS A 74 3.09 -6.22 4.08
C CYS A 74 3.52 -7.56 3.46
N ARG A 75 3.88 -8.54 4.30
CA ARG A 75 4.30 -9.87 3.84
C ARG A 75 3.22 -10.56 2.99
N LEU A 76 1.95 -10.49 3.42
CA LEU A 76 0.84 -11.05 2.67
C LEU A 76 0.75 -10.48 1.25
N TYR A 77 0.81 -9.15 1.10
CA TYR A 77 0.75 -8.52 -0.21
C TYR A 77 1.96 -8.86 -1.08
N GLU A 78 3.16 -8.88 -0.49
CA GLU A 78 4.40 -9.21 -1.20
C GLU A 78 4.44 -10.66 -1.67
N ASP A 79 4.07 -11.60 -0.80
CA ASP A 79 4.07 -13.03 -1.10
C ASP A 79 3.01 -13.36 -2.16
N LEU A 80 1.83 -12.73 -2.07
CA LEU A 80 0.82 -12.83 -3.12
C LEU A 80 1.30 -12.19 -4.41
N GLY A 81 1.96 -11.03 -4.38
CA GLY A 81 2.57 -10.41 -5.55
C GLY A 81 3.56 -11.34 -6.25
N ALA A 82 4.46 -11.95 -5.48
CA ALA A 82 5.45 -12.91 -5.96
C ALA A 82 4.83 -14.19 -6.54
N GLY A 83 3.62 -14.55 -6.11
CA GLY A 83 2.93 -15.75 -6.59
C GLY A 83 3.74 -17.02 -6.37
N ALA A 84 4.32 -17.17 -5.18
CA ALA A 84 5.24 -18.26 -4.84
C ALA A 84 6.48 -18.37 -5.75
N GLY A 85 7.00 -17.23 -6.23
CA GLY A 85 8.20 -17.14 -7.07
C GLY A 85 7.92 -17.18 -8.57
N ALA A 86 6.66 -17.20 -8.98
CA ALA A 86 6.28 -17.06 -10.39
C ALA A 86 6.56 -15.66 -10.95
N PHE A 87 6.58 -14.65 -10.08
CA PHE A 87 6.81 -13.25 -10.43
C PHE A 87 7.89 -12.64 -9.52
N PRO A 88 8.57 -11.57 -9.95
CA PRO A 88 9.39 -10.76 -9.04
C PRO A 88 8.58 -10.36 -7.82
N ARG A 89 9.17 -10.48 -6.64
CA ARG A 89 8.51 -10.12 -5.39
C ARG A 89 8.47 -8.59 -5.25
N PRO A 90 7.29 -7.95 -5.20
CA PRO A 90 7.23 -6.54 -4.86
C PRO A 90 7.69 -6.33 -3.41
N THR A 91 8.15 -5.11 -3.10
CA THR A 91 8.51 -4.73 -1.73
C THR A 91 7.62 -3.60 -1.25
N THR A 92 7.14 -3.68 -0.01
CA THR A 92 6.46 -2.55 0.63
C THR A 92 7.50 -1.53 1.06
N VAL A 93 7.48 -0.34 0.45
CA VAL A 93 8.53 0.68 0.65
C VAL A 93 8.11 1.82 1.56
N ALA A 94 6.81 2.01 1.79
CA ALA A 94 6.29 3.06 2.67
C ALA A 94 4.85 2.77 3.10
N VAL A 95 4.39 3.53 4.10
CA VAL A 95 3.01 3.48 4.61
C VAL A 95 2.35 4.86 4.46
N ALA A 96 1.20 4.89 3.78
CA ALA A 96 0.33 6.06 3.74
C ALA A 96 -0.72 5.94 4.87
N VAL A 97 -0.63 6.83 5.85
CA VAL A 97 -1.43 6.78 7.07
C VAL A 97 -2.49 7.88 7.04
N ASN A 98 -3.76 7.51 6.94
CA ASN A 98 -4.85 8.45 7.10
C ASN A 98 -5.04 8.80 8.58
N THR A 99 -4.75 10.06 8.94
CA THR A 99 -4.88 10.63 10.28
C THR A 99 -5.98 11.70 10.37
N ALA A 100 -6.95 11.68 9.45
CA ALA A 100 -8.00 12.70 9.36
C ALA A 100 -8.82 12.88 10.65
N ASP A 101 -8.96 11.81 11.43
CA ASP A 101 -9.72 11.79 12.69
C ASP A 101 -8.87 12.19 13.92
N LEU A 102 -7.60 12.57 13.74
CA LEU A 102 -6.65 12.88 14.81
C LEU A 102 -6.21 14.34 14.81
N ASP A 103 -5.79 14.87 15.97
CA ASP A 103 -5.07 16.13 16.02
C ASP A 103 -3.62 16.00 15.48
N GLU A 104 -2.92 17.11 15.30
CA GLU A 104 -1.55 17.10 14.76
C GLU A 104 -0.59 16.26 15.62
N ALA A 105 -0.64 16.44 16.94
CA ALA A 105 0.29 15.77 17.84
C ALA A 105 0.01 14.26 17.90
N GLU A 106 -1.26 13.85 17.83
CA GLU A 106 -1.68 12.46 17.71
C GLU A 106 -1.27 11.85 16.37
N ALA A 107 -1.48 12.58 15.26
CA ALA A 107 -1.08 12.16 13.93
C ALA A 107 0.44 11.90 13.86
N GLU A 108 1.26 12.84 14.32
CA GLU A 108 2.72 12.70 14.38
C GLU A 108 3.15 11.49 15.21
N ARG A 109 2.52 11.29 16.38
CA ARG A 109 2.83 10.14 17.25
C ARG A 109 2.52 8.81 16.56
N VAL A 110 1.36 8.70 15.91
CA VAL A 110 0.97 7.47 15.22
C VAL A 110 1.88 7.19 14.03
N VAL A 111 2.16 8.20 13.21
CA VAL A 111 3.07 8.08 12.07
C VAL A 111 4.44 7.59 12.55
N LYS A 112 5.03 8.25 13.56
CA LYS A 112 6.31 7.83 14.12
C LYS A 112 6.28 6.40 14.66
N SER A 113 5.23 6.02 15.36
CA SER A 113 5.08 4.64 15.88
C SER A 113 5.08 3.60 14.76
N ILE A 114 4.51 3.91 13.60
CA ILE A 114 4.49 3.01 12.44
C ILE A 114 5.88 2.92 11.81
N GLU A 115 6.61 4.03 11.73
CA GLU A 115 8.01 4.03 11.27
C GLU A 115 8.89 3.19 12.19
N ASP A 116 8.74 3.34 13.50
CA ASP A 116 9.48 2.57 14.51
C ASP A 116 9.12 1.07 14.44
N GLU A 117 7.84 0.72 14.19
CA GLU A 117 7.38 -0.66 14.08
C GLU A 117 7.92 -1.37 12.83
N LEU A 118 7.88 -0.69 11.68
CA LEU A 118 8.15 -1.31 10.37
C LEU A 118 9.56 -1.03 9.84
N GLY A 119 10.24 -0.01 10.34
CA GLY A 119 11.47 0.48 9.75
C GLY A 119 11.28 1.08 8.35
N LEU A 120 10.06 1.48 8.00
CA LEU A 120 9.69 2.06 6.71
C LEU A 120 9.22 3.51 6.88
N PRO A 121 9.44 4.39 5.89
CA PRO A 121 8.82 5.71 5.86
C PRO A 121 7.29 5.62 6.01
N ALA A 122 6.73 6.40 6.92
CA ALA A 122 5.30 6.58 7.06
C ALA A 122 4.95 8.06 6.99
N VAL A 123 3.84 8.39 6.34
CA VAL A 123 3.37 9.78 6.21
C VAL A 123 1.87 9.81 6.02
N ASP A 124 1.22 10.86 6.51
CA ASP A 124 -0.12 11.22 6.05
C ASP A 124 0.02 12.10 4.80
N PRO A 125 -0.19 11.57 3.58
CA PRO A 125 0.04 12.35 2.36
C PRO A 125 -0.97 13.48 2.16
N VAL A 126 -2.13 13.42 2.83
CA VAL A 126 -3.16 14.46 2.74
C VAL A 126 -2.79 15.64 3.64
N ARG A 127 -2.20 15.36 4.81
CA ARG A 127 -1.78 16.39 5.76
C ARG A 127 -0.41 16.97 5.45
N HIS A 128 0.55 16.12 5.06
CA HIS A 128 1.98 16.48 5.02
C HIS A 128 2.60 16.40 3.62
N GLY A 129 1.83 16.02 2.59
CA GLY A 129 2.34 15.81 1.24
C GLY A 129 2.92 14.42 1.01
N ALA A 130 3.09 14.06 -0.27
CA ALA A 130 3.45 12.71 -0.70
C ALA A 130 4.96 12.53 -1.01
N GLU A 131 5.78 13.56 -0.79
CA GLU A 131 7.19 13.62 -1.20
C GLU A 131 7.98 12.41 -0.66
N ARG A 132 7.77 12.04 0.61
CA ARG A 132 8.43 10.89 1.22
C ARG A 132 8.00 9.55 0.63
N LEU A 133 6.74 9.42 0.21
CA LEU A 133 6.23 8.21 -0.46
C LEU A 133 6.84 8.07 -1.85
N VAL A 134 6.88 9.18 -2.61
CA VAL A 134 7.48 9.20 -3.96
C VAL A 134 8.97 8.90 -3.87
N ALA A 135 9.69 9.52 -2.93
CA ALA A 135 11.11 9.25 -2.72
C ALA A 135 11.37 7.77 -2.40
N ALA A 136 10.54 7.15 -1.54
CA ALA A 136 10.67 5.73 -1.22
C ALA A 136 10.39 4.80 -2.42
N ALA A 137 9.48 5.19 -3.32
CA ALA A 137 9.17 4.42 -4.52
C ALA A 137 10.19 4.57 -5.66
N MET A 138 11.06 5.58 -5.58
CA MET A 138 12.05 5.95 -6.59
C MET A 138 13.51 5.73 -6.12
N ALA A 139 13.72 5.25 -4.90
CA ALA A 139 15.04 4.97 -4.32
C ALA A 139 15.63 3.67 -4.84
#